data_AF-A0A919ZVN2-F1
#
_entry.id   AF-A0A919ZVN2-F1
#
_cell.length_a   1.000
_cell.length_b   1.000
_cell.length_c   1.000
_cell.angle_alpha   90.00
_cell.angle_beta   90.00
_cell.angle_gamma   90.00
#
_symmetry.space_group_name_H-M   'P 1'
#
loop_
_entity.id
_entity.type
_entity.pdbx_description
1 polymer ?
#
loop_
_entity_poly.entity_id
_entity_poly.type
_entity_poly.pdbx_seq_one_letter_code
_entity_poly.pdbx_strand_id
1 'polypeptide(L)'
;MLQESDLNEIEVREGEESVRINRGKEFNILSINLLNRQASQPKRIKKSYVEEKIEDDSLKNIKSPMVGTFYRKPAPDKSPFVEVGQK
;
A
#
# COMPACT_ATOMS: atom_id res chain seq x y z
N MET A 1 -0.88 17.70 19.65
CA MET A 1 0.09 18.09 18.60
C MET A 1 1.33 17.18 18.53
N LEU A 2 1.30 15.96 19.09
CA LEU A 2 2.33 14.92 18.90
C LEU A 2 1.73 13.49 18.95
N GLN A 3 0.39 13.38 19.03
CA GLN A 3 -0.34 12.13 19.33
C GLN A 3 -0.86 11.40 18.09
N GLU A 4 -0.36 11.73 16.89
CA GLU A 4 -0.70 11.04 15.63
C GLU A 4 0.52 10.37 14.95
N SER A 5 1.68 10.31 15.63
CA SER A 5 2.93 10.07 14.92
C SER A 5 3.51 8.66 15.17
N ASP A 6 3.32 7.74 14.22
CA ASP A 6 4.04 6.47 14.08
C ASP A 6 5.49 6.72 13.58
N LEU A 7 6.38 7.26 14.42
CA LEU A 7 7.66 7.83 13.97
C LEU A 7 8.84 6.85 13.93
N ASN A 8 9.28 6.44 12.74
CA ASN A 8 10.55 5.72 12.56
C ASN A 8 11.82 6.54 12.83
N GLU A 9 11.93 7.84 12.53
CA GLU A 9 13.08 8.65 13.02
C GLU A 9 12.78 10.17 13.05
N ILE A 10 13.20 10.87 14.11
CA ILE A 10 13.22 12.34 14.23
C ILE A 10 14.50 12.78 14.96
N GLU A 11 15.15 13.85 14.50
CA GLU A 11 16.32 14.46 15.15
C GLU A 11 16.04 15.94 15.45
N VAL A 12 16.17 16.32 16.73
CA VAL A 12 16.03 17.71 17.19
C VAL A 12 17.37 18.18 17.72
N ARG A 13 17.83 19.37 17.30
CA ARG A 13 19.08 19.98 17.74
C ARG A 13 18.80 21.32 18.44
N GLU A 14 19.32 21.47 19.64
CA GLU A 14 19.27 22.71 20.40
C GLU A 14 20.67 23.02 20.94
N GLY A 15 21.35 24.00 20.32
CA GLY A 15 22.74 24.32 20.62
C GLY A 15 23.69 23.17 20.25
N GLU A 16 24.39 22.62 21.25
CA GLU A 16 25.32 21.49 21.08
C GLU A 16 24.67 20.13 21.36
N GLU A 17 23.41 20.11 21.82
CA GLU A 17 22.68 18.87 22.12
C GLU A 17 21.81 18.42 20.94
N SER A 18 21.84 17.11 20.68
CA SER A 18 20.99 16.47 19.66
C SER A 18 20.22 15.29 20.25
N VAL A 19 18.90 15.26 20.07
CA VAL A 19 18.04 14.15 20.47
C VAL A 19 17.47 13.48 19.23
N ARG A 20 17.78 12.19 19.06
CA ARG A 20 17.30 11.35 17.96
C ARG A 20 16.34 10.29 18.48
N ILE A 21 15.14 10.21 17.92
CA ILE A 21 14.08 9.28 18.33
C ILE A 21 13.74 8.41 17.12
N ASN A 22 14.01 7.11 17.19
CA ASN A 22 13.67 6.13 16.14
C ASN A 22 12.64 5.11 16.68
N ARG A 23 11.44 5.05 16.10
CA ARG A 23 10.33 4.18 16.57
C ARG A 23 9.39 3.72 15.44
N GLY A 24 9.87 2.76 14.66
CA GLY A 24 9.05 1.99 13.72
C GLY A 24 8.71 0.60 14.21
N LYS A 25 7.60 0.02 13.74
CA LYS A 25 7.39 -1.43 13.83
C LYS A 25 8.31 -2.10 12.82
N GLU A 26 9.35 -2.78 13.31
CA GLU A 26 10.13 -3.74 12.54
C GLU A 26 9.18 -4.81 11.99
N PHE A 27 8.83 -4.73 10.71
CA PHE A 27 8.09 -5.78 10.04
C PHE A 27 9.04 -6.96 9.81
N ASN A 28 9.04 -7.89 10.76
CA ASN A 28 9.74 -9.15 10.61
C ASN A 28 9.04 -9.96 9.51
N ILE A 29 9.59 -9.91 8.29
CA ILE A 29 9.07 -10.64 7.15
C ILE A 29 9.38 -12.11 7.39
N LEU A 30 8.41 -12.88 7.88
CA LEU A 30 8.51 -14.34 7.92
C LEU A 30 8.65 -14.84 6.49
N SER A 31 9.84 -15.33 6.16
CA SER A 31 10.12 -16.04 4.91
C SER A 31 9.35 -17.36 4.92
N ILE A 32 8.24 -17.41 4.18
CA ILE A 32 7.49 -18.65 3.95
C ILE A 32 8.25 -19.45 2.89
N ASN A 33 8.87 -20.56 3.30
CA ASN A 33 9.35 -21.56 2.36
C ASN A 33 8.14 -22.29 1.78
N LEU A 34 7.72 -21.92 0.57
CA LEU A 34 6.72 -22.67 -0.17
C LEU A 34 7.33 -24.02 -0.60
N LEU A 35 6.86 -25.10 0.01
CA LEU A 35 7.07 -26.46 -0.49
C LEU A 35 6.53 -26.56 -1.92
N ASN A 36 7.40 -27.03 -2.82
CA ASN A 36 7.16 -27.25 -4.23
C ASN A 36 5.98 -28.21 -4.48
N ARG A 37 4.77 -27.68 -4.64
CA ARG A 37 3.68 -28.42 -5.27
C ARG A 37 3.82 -28.24 -6.79
N GLN A 38 4.25 -29.29 -7.48
CA GLN A 38 4.08 -29.39 -8.92
C GLN A 38 2.58 -29.37 -9.23
N ALA A 39 2.06 -28.16 -9.49
CA ALA A 39 0.74 -27.94 -10.03
C ALA A 39 0.83 -28.02 -11.56
N SER A 40 0.02 -28.89 -12.14
CA SER A 40 -0.30 -28.91 -13.57
C SER A 40 -0.61 -27.49 -14.05
N GLN A 41 0.08 -27.06 -15.11
CA GLN A 41 0.01 -25.69 -15.61
C GLN A 41 -1.45 -25.29 -15.92
N PRO A 42 -2.01 -24.26 -15.26
CA PRO A 42 -3.20 -23.63 -15.78
C PRO A 42 -2.81 -22.85 -17.04
N LYS A 43 -3.55 -23.09 -18.14
CA LYS A 43 -3.46 -22.27 -19.35
C LYS A 43 -3.49 -20.79 -18.95
N ARG A 44 -2.42 -20.05 -19.30
CA ARG A 44 -2.33 -18.60 -19.15
C ARG A 44 -3.40 -17.94 -20.01
N ILE A 45 -4.56 -17.67 -19.43
CA ILE A 45 -5.57 -16.80 -20.03
C ILE A 45 -4.97 -15.38 -19.97
N LYS A 46 -4.42 -14.91 -21.10
CA LYS A 46 -4.16 -13.48 -21.31
C LYS A 46 -5.52 -12.78 -21.32
N LYS A 47 -5.99 -12.28 -20.18
CA LYS A 47 -7.02 -11.24 -20.17
C LYS A 47 -6.34 -9.96 -20.67
N SER A 48 -6.52 -9.66 -21.95
CA SER A 48 -6.30 -8.33 -22.50
C SER A 48 -7.41 -7.44 -21.95
N TYR A 49 -7.16 -6.76 -20.83
CA TYR A 49 -7.93 -5.56 -20.52
C TYR A 49 -7.44 -4.50 -21.49
N VAL A 50 -8.27 -4.19 -22.49
CA VAL A 50 -8.12 -2.97 -23.27
C VAL A 50 -8.53 -1.86 -22.33
N GLU A 51 -7.55 -1.20 -21.74
CA GLU A 51 -7.77 -0.02 -20.93
C GLU A 51 -8.02 1.14 -21.91
N GLU A 52 -9.29 1.42 -22.16
CA GLU A 52 -9.72 2.57 -22.95
C GLU A 52 -9.30 3.81 -22.16
N LYS A 53 -8.24 4.47 -22.64
CA LYS A 53 -7.68 5.66 -21.98
C LYS A 53 -8.63 6.82 -22.25
N ILE A 54 -9.59 7.02 -21.34
CA ILE A 54 -10.44 8.22 -21.34
C ILE A 54 -9.55 9.37 -20.85
N GLU A 55 -8.90 10.04 -21.80
CA GLU A 55 -8.18 11.29 -21.57
C GLU A 55 -9.20 12.45 -21.55
N ASP A 56 -9.87 12.64 -20.42
CA ASP A 56 -10.57 13.89 -20.13
C ASP A 56 -9.84 14.59 -18.97
N ASP A 57 -9.30 15.76 -19.27
CA ASP A 57 -8.54 16.63 -18.36
C ASP A 57 -9.34 17.08 -17.14
N SER A 58 -10.67 16.91 -17.17
CA SER A 58 -11.58 17.20 -16.07
C SER A 58 -11.55 16.12 -14.97
N LEU A 59 -11.01 14.92 -15.25
CA LEU A 59 -10.93 13.84 -14.27
C LEU A 59 -9.67 13.93 -13.40
N LYS A 60 -9.86 13.76 -12.09
CA LYS A 60 -8.75 13.67 -11.14
C LYS A 60 -8.27 12.24 -11.00
N ASN A 61 -7.05 11.99 -11.45
CA ASN A 61 -6.37 10.70 -11.27
C ASN A 61 -5.79 10.59 -9.85
N ILE A 62 -6.22 9.59 -9.09
CA ILE A 62 -5.70 9.29 -7.75
C ILE A 62 -4.55 8.28 -7.90
N LYS A 63 -3.32 8.76 -7.74
CA LYS A 63 -2.10 7.93 -7.84
C LYS A 63 -1.67 7.45 -6.46
N SER A 64 -1.08 6.25 -6.41
CA SER A 64 -0.50 5.74 -5.17
C SER A 64 0.76 6.54 -4.80
N PRO A 65 0.90 6.99 -3.53
CA PRO A 65 2.12 7.67 -3.07
C PRO A 65 3.29 6.70 -2.83
N MET A 66 3.03 5.39 -2.76
CA MET A 66 4.00 4.35 -2.42
C MET A 66 3.77 3.08 -3.26
N VAL A 67 4.79 2.24 -3.39
CA VAL A 67 4.68 0.91 -4.02
C VAL A 67 4.08 -0.07 -3.01
N GLY A 68 3.07 -0.82 -3.43
CA GLY A 68 2.44 -1.82 -2.55
C GLY A 68 1.21 -2.47 -3.18
N THR A 69 0.43 -3.13 -2.33
CA THR A 69 -0.80 -3.81 -2.72
C THR A 69 -2.00 -2.93 -2.38
N PHE A 70 -2.82 -2.61 -3.38
CA PHE A 70 -4.07 -1.87 -3.19
C PHE A 70 -5.19 -2.80 -2.71
N TYR A 71 -5.88 -2.41 -1.64
CA TYR A 71 -7.06 -3.10 -1.13
C TYR A 71 -8.29 -2.20 -1.24
N ARG A 72 -9.36 -2.73 -1.85
CA ARG A 72 -10.65 -2.02 -1.97
C ARG A 72 -11.47 -2.02 -0.69
N LYS A 73 -11.17 -2.92 0.25
CA LYS A 73 -11.92 -3.20 1.47
C LYS A 73 -10.98 -3.17 2.68
N PRO A 74 -11.46 -2.82 3.88
CA PRO A 74 -10.65 -2.88 5.09
C PRO A 74 -10.38 -4.31 5.59
N ALA A 75 -11.25 -5.27 5.23
CA ALA A 75 -11.10 -6.69 5.53
C ALA A 75 -11.87 -7.53 4.48
N PRO A 76 -11.61 -8.85 4.34
CA PRO A 76 -12.24 -9.69 3.32
C PRO A 76 -13.78 -9.63 3.31
N ASP A 77 -14.37 -9.66 4.50
CA ASP A 77 -15.82 -9.74 4.71
C ASP A 77 -16.49 -8.37 4.88
N LYS A 78 -15.75 -7.27 4.74
CA LYS A 78 -16.28 -5.91 4.88
C LYS A 78 -16.59 -5.28 3.52
N SER A 79 -17.40 -4.22 3.55
CA SER A 79 -17.74 -3.43 2.35
C SER A 79 -16.52 -2.64 1.84
N PRO A 80 -16.49 -2.29 0.55
CA PRO A 80 -15.46 -1.43 0.00
C PRO A 80 -15.44 -0.05 0.65
N PHE A 81 -14.30 0.63 0.59
CA PHE A 81 -14.21 2.03 1.04
C PHE A 81 -15.05 2.97 0.18
N VAL A 82 -15.06 2.72 -1.14
CA VAL A 82 -15.84 3.49 -2.13
C VAL A 82 -16.39 2.60 -3.24
N GLU A 83 -17.58 2.97 -3.74
CA GLU A 83 -18.22 2.36 -4.91
C GLU A 83 -18.42 3.40 -6.04
N VAL A 84 -18.56 2.92 -7.27
CA VAL A 84 -18.78 3.81 -8.43
C VAL A 84 -20.15 4.48 -8.29
N GLY A 85 -20.17 5.81 -8.37
CA GLY A 85 -21.38 6.62 -8.18
C GLY A 85 -21.58 7.13 -6.74
N GLN A 86 -20.76 6.67 -5.78
CA GLN A 86 -20.69 7.26 -4.45
C GLN A 86 -20.06 8.66 -4.53
N LYS A 87 -20.66 9.65 -3.86
CA LYS A 87 -20.22 11.05 -3.82
C LYS A 87 -19.86 11.47 -2.41
#